data_AF-A0A9N9JM88-F1
#
_entry.id   AF-A0A9N9JM88-F1
#
_cell.length_a   1.000
_cell.length_b   1.000
_cell.length_c   1.000
_cell.angle_alpha   90.00
_cell.angle_beta   90.00
_cell.angle_gamma   90.00
#
_symmetry.space_group_name_H-M   'P 1'
#
loop_
_entity.id
_entity.type
_entity.pdbx_description
1 polymer ?
#
loop_
_entity_poly.entity_id
_entity_poly.type
_entity_poly.pdbx_seq_one_letter_code
_entity_poly.pdbx_strand_id
1 'polypeptide(L)'
;ESTTKRIGHILSIVQKNGSLNINIQRILTFEKLPRKLQSNSRRERSRRGEVWMLDREIDNAIIITKLQAIIKHIKVTILYDNNIMEDILIVIREILYKHNNKWKLRNITYSYKHPSENDINEVYSLDKYIKISLKKQILRRNIKESILSDFKEQIELLLYNSRYLSVDLSRAPSFFKYASFFIEKNNNPIQCCLYVGDFISINFNEDEIFSIVHAIFGYKKNGYYFAFIIIDLFKYTKQIKLECPVYKLRTNNLRRIFSVSMVNITKAVHFVHNHKDDQCVGRNHYFAND
;
A
#
# COMPACT_ATOMS: atom_id res chain seq x y z
N GLU A 1 -0.69 -12.14 -32.67
CA GLU A 1 -0.27 -12.47 -31.28
C GLU A 1 -1.53 -12.60 -30.42
N SER A 2 -1.77 -13.73 -29.78
CA SER A 2 -2.91 -13.84 -28.87
C SER A 2 -2.68 -12.90 -27.69
N THR A 3 -3.50 -11.87 -27.56
CA THR A 3 -3.48 -10.95 -26.41
C THR A 3 -3.89 -11.73 -25.17
N THR A 4 -2.92 -12.38 -24.52
CA THR A 4 -3.17 -13.10 -23.27
C THR A 4 -3.73 -12.11 -22.26
N LYS A 5 -5.02 -12.25 -21.92
CA LYS A 5 -5.69 -11.45 -20.90
C LYS A 5 -4.90 -11.60 -19.60
N ARG A 6 -4.47 -10.48 -19.02
CA ARG A 6 -3.71 -10.44 -17.75
C ARG A 6 -4.65 -10.02 -16.65
N ILE A 7 -4.55 -10.71 -15.52
CA ILE A 7 -5.27 -10.36 -14.30
C ILE A 7 -4.32 -9.57 -13.41
N GLY A 8 -4.86 -8.60 -12.69
CA GLY A 8 -4.09 -7.86 -11.71
C GLY A 8 -4.99 -7.16 -10.70
N HIS A 9 -4.42 -6.91 -9.54
CA HIS A 9 -5.06 -6.21 -8.44
C HIS A 9 -4.71 -4.74 -8.55
N ILE A 10 -5.72 -3.89 -8.74
CA ILE A 10 -5.54 -2.44 -8.80
C ILE A 10 -5.08 -1.98 -7.41
N LEU A 11 -3.87 -1.43 -7.34
CA LEU A 11 -3.36 -0.83 -6.11
C LEU A 11 -3.78 0.63 -6.02
N SER A 12 -3.69 1.33 -7.14
CA SER A 12 -4.05 2.74 -7.22
C SER A 12 -4.25 3.18 -8.66
N ILE A 13 -5.01 4.26 -8.81
CA ILE A 13 -5.19 4.96 -10.08
C ILE A 13 -4.84 6.40 -9.81
N VAL A 14 -3.88 6.94 -10.55
CA VAL A 14 -3.29 8.26 -10.34
C VAL A 14 -3.35 9.02 -11.66
N GLN A 15 -4.04 10.16 -11.66
CA GLN A 15 -3.94 11.10 -12.78
C GLN A 15 -2.58 11.80 -12.73
N LYS A 16 -1.85 11.82 -13.84
CA LYS A 16 -0.61 12.59 -14.00
C LYS A 16 -0.57 13.14 -15.42
N ASN A 17 -0.34 14.46 -15.55
CA ASN A 17 -0.27 15.15 -16.83
C ASN A 17 -1.50 14.88 -17.72
N GLY A 18 -2.71 14.97 -17.15
CA GLY A 18 -3.96 14.73 -17.88
C GLY A 18 -4.29 13.25 -18.15
N SER A 19 -3.37 12.32 -17.95
CA SER A 19 -3.59 10.87 -18.16
C SER A 19 -3.80 10.12 -16.85
N LEU A 20 -4.78 9.22 -16.80
CA LEU A 20 -4.96 8.29 -15.69
C LEU A 20 -4.03 7.10 -15.85
N ASN A 21 -3.09 6.96 -14.92
CA ASN A 21 -2.22 5.81 -14.80
C ASN A 21 -2.70 4.90 -13.68
N ILE A 22 -2.69 3.60 -13.90
CA ILE A 22 -3.15 2.57 -12.98
C ILE A 22 -1.93 1.76 -12.57
N ASN A 23 -1.68 1.70 -11.27
CA ASN A 23 -0.70 0.80 -10.67
C ASN A 23 -1.41 -0.52 -10.35
N ILE A 24 -0.96 -1.59 -11.00
CA ILE A 24 -1.56 -2.91 -10.91
C ILE A 24 -0.53 -3.89 -10.37
N GLN A 25 -0.82 -4.50 -9.23
CA GLN A 25 -0.09 -5.66 -8.77
C GLN A 25 -0.47 -6.87 -9.61
N ARG A 26 0.53 -7.54 -10.18
CA ARG A 26 0.30 -8.66 -11.08
C ARG A 26 -0.25 -9.87 -10.36
N ILE A 27 -1.21 -10.49 -11.02
CA ILE A 27 -1.70 -11.81 -10.69
C ILE A 27 -1.33 -12.74 -11.86
N LEU A 28 -0.81 -13.90 -11.53
CA LEU A 28 -0.27 -14.88 -12.45
C LEU A 28 -1.23 -16.04 -12.60
N THR A 29 -1.38 -16.50 -13.84
CA THR A 29 -1.97 -17.82 -14.13
C THR A 29 -0.92 -18.91 -13.92
N PHE A 30 -1.37 -20.16 -13.81
CA PHE A 30 -0.51 -21.34 -13.60
C PHE A 30 0.66 -21.41 -14.57
N GLU A 31 0.41 -21.16 -15.86
CA GLU A 31 1.44 -21.21 -16.92
C GLU A 31 2.55 -20.17 -16.77
N LYS A 32 2.30 -19.10 -15.99
CA LYS A 32 3.29 -18.05 -15.70
C LYS A 32 4.09 -18.33 -14.42
N LEU A 33 3.77 -19.38 -13.67
CA LEU A 33 4.59 -19.81 -12.54
C LEU A 33 5.91 -20.42 -13.02
N PRO A 34 7.01 -20.30 -12.26
CA PRO A 34 8.25 -21.02 -12.52
C PRO A 34 8.00 -22.53 -12.63
N ARG A 35 8.57 -23.21 -13.62
CA ARG A 35 8.34 -24.65 -13.89
C ARG A 35 8.46 -25.55 -12.65
N LYS A 36 9.43 -25.29 -11.77
CA LYS A 36 9.64 -26.04 -10.52
C LYS A 36 8.49 -25.94 -9.51
N LEU A 37 7.61 -24.94 -9.66
CA LEU A 37 6.47 -24.69 -8.79
C LEU A 37 5.14 -25.17 -9.40
N GLN A 38 5.13 -25.61 -10.66
CA GLN A 38 3.96 -26.08 -11.39
C GLN A 38 3.60 -27.53 -11.04
N SER A 39 3.11 -27.79 -9.83
CA SER A 39 2.69 -29.13 -9.40
C SER A 39 1.32 -29.54 -9.98
N ASN A 40 1.04 -30.84 -10.03
CA ASN A 40 -0.27 -31.38 -10.45
C ASN A 40 -1.42 -30.82 -9.59
N SER A 41 -1.22 -30.72 -8.27
CA SER A 41 -2.20 -30.09 -7.38
C SER A 41 -2.50 -28.64 -7.78
N ARG A 42 -1.49 -27.83 -8.13
CA ARG A 42 -1.70 -26.45 -8.60
C ARG A 42 -2.39 -26.39 -9.96
N ARG A 43 -2.10 -27.34 -10.84
CA ARG A 43 -2.79 -27.46 -12.12
C ARG A 43 -4.28 -27.68 -11.91
N GLU A 44 -4.67 -28.65 -11.07
CA GLU A 44 -6.09 -28.88 -10.77
C GLU A 44 -6.76 -27.66 -10.13
N ARG A 45 -6.08 -26.99 -9.18
CA ARG A 45 -6.62 -25.75 -8.59
C ARG A 45 -6.77 -24.61 -9.60
N SER A 46 -5.84 -24.49 -10.55
CA SER A 46 -5.94 -23.48 -11.62
C SER A 46 -7.14 -23.70 -12.55
N ARG A 47 -7.50 -24.97 -12.81
CA ARG A 47 -8.70 -25.32 -13.60
C ARG A 47 -9.99 -24.92 -12.88
N ARG A 48 -9.95 -24.81 -11.55
CA ARG A 48 -11.04 -24.32 -10.69
C ARG A 48 -10.98 -22.81 -10.45
N GLY A 49 -10.17 -22.07 -11.20
CA GLY A 49 -10.10 -20.61 -11.11
C GLY A 49 -9.04 -20.05 -10.15
N GLU A 50 -8.13 -20.87 -9.62
CA GLU A 50 -7.05 -20.34 -8.78
C GLU A 50 -5.98 -19.60 -9.59
N VAL A 51 -5.56 -18.46 -9.05
CA VAL A 51 -4.49 -17.60 -9.55
C VAL A 51 -3.52 -17.21 -8.44
N TRP A 52 -2.32 -16.75 -8.81
CA TRP A 52 -1.21 -16.50 -7.87
C TRP A 52 -0.83 -15.03 -7.82
N MET A 53 -0.78 -14.44 -6.64
CA MET A 53 -0.34 -13.06 -6.51
C MET A 53 1.18 -12.96 -6.58
N LEU A 54 1.71 -12.01 -7.35
CA LEU A 54 3.14 -11.73 -7.34
C LEU A 54 3.46 -10.78 -6.19
N ASP A 55 4.44 -11.13 -5.36
CA ASP A 55 4.86 -10.29 -4.25
C ASP A 55 5.31 -8.90 -4.76
N ARG A 56 4.85 -7.82 -4.10
CA ARG A 56 5.13 -6.43 -4.50
C ARG A 56 6.61 -6.10 -4.54
N GLU A 57 7.44 -6.87 -3.85
CA GLU A 57 8.88 -6.68 -3.81
C GLU A 57 9.62 -7.23 -5.03
N ILE A 58 8.94 -8.00 -5.88
CA ILE A 58 9.53 -8.56 -7.08
C ILE A 58 9.60 -7.51 -8.19
N ASP A 59 10.71 -7.51 -8.93
CA ASP A 59 10.85 -6.66 -10.11
C ASP A 59 9.71 -6.94 -11.10
N ASN A 60 9.07 -5.87 -11.57
CA ASN A 60 7.88 -5.93 -12.43
C ASN A 60 6.64 -6.56 -11.76
N ALA A 61 6.56 -6.63 -10.42
CA ALA A 61 5.33 -7.00 -9.72
C ALA A 61 4.24 -5.97 -9.88
N ILE A 62 4.62 -4.69 -9.93
CA ILE A 62 3.71 -3.57 -10.18
C ILE A 62 3.87 -3.13 -11.64
N ILE A 63 2.76 -3.13 -12.37
CA ILE A 63 2.66 -2.59 -13.72
C ILE A 63 1.98 -1.23 -13.64
N ILE A 64 2.53 -0.24 -14.34
CA ILE A 64 1.87 1.04 -14.57
C ILE A 64 1.26 1.00 -15.96
N THR A 65 -0.05 1.20 -16.07
CA THR A 65 -0.77 1.20 -17.36
C THR A 65 -1.80 2.33 -17.44
N LYS A 66 -2.42 2.57 -18.59
CA LYS A 66 -3.49 3.56 -18.74
C LYS A 66 -4.86 2.96 -18.44
N LEU A 67 -5.83 3.80 -18.09
CA LEU A 67 -7.23 3.38 -17.88
C LEU A 67 -7.80 2.58 -19.07
N GLN A 68 -7.46 3.00 -20.29
CA GLN A 68 -7.89 2.38 -21.54
C GLN A 68 -7.45 0.92 -21.70
N ALA A 69 -6.42 0.50 -20.96
CA ALA A 69 -5.92 -0.87 -21.00
C ALA A 69 -6.74 -1.82 -20.12
N ILE A 70 -7.64 -1.30 -19.28
CA ILE A 70 -8.54 -2.11 -18.45
C ILE A 70 -9.72 -2.55 -19.31
N ILE A 71 -9.82 -3.86 -19.49
CA ILE A 71 -10.85 -4.47 -20.34
C ILE A 71 -12.12 -4.75 -19.52
N LYS A 72 -11.96 -5.21 -18.27
CA LYS A 72 -13.08 -5.64 -17.43
C LYS A 72 -12.69 -5.65 -15.95
N HIS A 73 -13.63 -5.27 -15.09
CA HIS A 73 -13.54 -5.50 -13.64
C HIS A 73 -13.98 -6.94 -13.31
N ILE A 74 -13.18 -7.64 -12.51
CA ILE A 74 -13.47 -9.03 -12.08
C ILE A 74 -13.32 -9.16 -10.57
N LYS A 75 -14.25 -9.90 -9.95
CA LYS A 75 -14.18 -10.23 -8.53
C LYS A 75 -13.13 -11.34 -8.33
N VAL A 76 -12.12 -11.05 -7.53
CA VAL A 76 -11.11 -12.02 -7.11
C VAL A 76 -11.14 -12.12 -5.60
N THR A 77 -11.32 -13.33 -5.07
CA THR A 77 -11.37 -13.55 -3.62
C THR A 77 -10.00 -13.96 -3.11
N ILE A 78 -9.50 -13.24 -2.10
CA ILE A 78 -8.28 -13.60 -1.39
C ILE A 78 -8.65 -14.50 -0.22
N LEU A 79 -8.25 -15.77 -0.28
CA LEU A 79 -8.66 -16.79 0.69
C LEU A 79 -7.68 -16.83 1.86
N TYR A 80 -7.95 -16.03 2.90
CA TYR A 80 -7.21 -16.07 4.17
C TYR A 80 -7.56 -17.29 5.03
N ASP A 81 -8.64 -17.99 4.72
CA ASP A 81 -9.00 -19.27 5.32
C ASP A 81 -9.39 -20.29 4.24
N ASN A 82 -9.75 -21.49 4.65
CA ASN A 82 -10.13 -22.56 3.72
C ASN A 82 -11.63 -22.56 3.37
N ASN A 83 -12.41 -21.57 3.78
CA ASN A 83 -13.84 -21.53 3.51
C ASN A 83 -14.08 -21.03 2.09
N ILE A 84 -14.29 -21.97 1.17
CA ILE A 84 -14.70 -21.66 -0.20
C ILE A 84 -16.23 -21.61 -0.22
N MET A 85 -16.79 -20.45 -0.50
CA MET A 85 -18.20 -20.35 -0.90
C MET A 85 -18.35 -20.82 -2.35
N GLU A 86 -19.43 -21.53 -2.65
CA GLU A 86 -19.66 -22.19 -3.94
C GLU A 86 -19.68 -21.21 -5.14
N ASP A 87 -20.00 -19.94 -4.91
CA ASP A 87 -20.10 -18.90 -5.96
C ASP A 87 -18.76 -18.22 -6.33
N ILE A 88 -17.63 -18.66 -5.78
CA ILE A 88 -16.34 -17.99 -6.00
C ILE A 88 -15.67 -18.47 -7.29
N LEU A 89 -15.64 -17.61 -8.31
CA LEU A 89 -15.07 -17.91 -9.63
C LEU A 89 -13.53 -17.82 -9.71
N ILE A 90 -12.90 -16.88 -8.99
CA ILE A 90 -11.44 -16.66 -9.03
C ILE A 90 -10.90 -16.46 -7.62
N VAL A 91 -9.86 -17.21 -7.27
CA VAL A 91 -9.28 -17.21 -5.92
C VAL A 91 -7.76 -17.03 -5.91
N ILE A 92 -7.25 -16.42 -4.84
CA ILE A 92 -5.82 -16.35 -4.52
C ILE A 92 -5.57 -17.01 -3.16
N ARG A 93 -4.70 -18.03 -3.13
CA ARG A 93 -4.24 -18.66 -1.88
C ARG A 93 -2.75 -18.55 -1.65
N GLU A 94 -1.97 -18.23 -2.68
CA GLU A 94 -0.52 -18.24 -2.61
C GLU A 94 0.07 -16.97 -3.22
N ILE A 95 1.16 -16.49 -2.61
CA ILE A 95 2.01 -15.44 -3.14
C ILE A 95 3.30 -16.05 -3.67
N LEU A 96 3.65 -15.70 -4.91
CA LEU A 96 4.95 -15.97 -5.49
C LEU A 96 5.96 -14.89 -5.07
N TYR A 97 7.07 -15.31 -4.47
CA TYR A 97 8.15 -14.42 -4.06
C TYR A 97 9.52 -15.05 -4.36
N LYS A 98 10.59 -14.30 -4.13
CA LYS A 98 11.96 -14.71 -4.37
C LYS A 98 12.76 -14.54 -3.08
N HIS A 99 13.45 -15.59 -2.68
CA HIS A 99 14.29 -15.58 -1.48
C HIS A 99 15.60 -16.29 -1.78
N ASN A 100 16.72 -15.64 -1.48
CA ASN A 100 18.07 -16.10 -1.85
C ASN A 100 18.14 -16.51 -3.33
N ASN A 101 17.61 -15.64 -4.19
CA ASN A 101 17.46 -15.84 -5.64
C ASN A 101 16.66 -17.07 -6.10
N LYS A 102 15.98 -17.79 -5.19
CA LYS A 102 15.11 -18.92 -5.52
C LYS A 102 13.65 -18.52 -5.44
N TRP A 103 12.87 -18.90 -6.45
CA TRP A 103 11.42 -18.73 -6.45
C TRP A 103 10.79 -19.65 -5.42
N LYS A 104 9.87 -19.11 -4.62
CA LYS A 104 9.12 -19.83 -3.60
C LYS A 104 7.68 -19.35 -3.58
N LEU A 105 6.80 -20.20 -3.06
CA LEU A 105 5.41 -19.86 -2.77
C LEU A 105 5.22 -19.82 -1.27
N ARG A 106 4.41 -18.88 -0.81
CA ARG A 106 3.89 -18.85 0.55
C ARG A 106 2.38 -18.74 0.52
N ASN A 107 1.73 -19.34 1.51
CA ASN A 107 0.30 -19.14 1.70
C ASN A 107 0.03 -17.63 1.88
N ILE A 108 -1.08 -17.15 1.33
CA ILE A 108 -1.57 -15.78 1.45
C ILE A 108 -1.87 -15.40 2.91
N THR A 109 -2.11 -16.39 3.78
CA THR A 109 -2.11 -16.22 5.23
C THR A 109 -0.78 -15.73 5.77
N TYR A 110 0.31 -15.87 5.03
CA TYR A 110 1.63 -15.31 5.34
C TYR A 110 1.98 -14.15 4.40
N SER A 111 0.99 -13.54 3.76
CA SER A 111 1.20 -12.36 2.89
C SER A 111 2.03 -11.28 3.57
N TYR A 112 1.85 -11.14 4.86
CA TYR A 112 2.48 -10.19 5.79
C TYR A 112 3.77 -10.70 6.48
N LYS A 113 4.20 -11.95 6.22
CA LYS A 113 5.48 -12.53 6.69
C LYS A 113 6.35 -12.86 5.48
N HIS A 114 7.13 -11.89 5.02
CA HIS A 114 8.18 -12.17 4.04
C HIS A 114 9.32 -12.96 4.73
N PRO A 115 9.82 -14.09 4.18
CA PRO A 115 10.86 -14.88 4.86
C PRO A 115 12.23 -14.20 4.97
N SER A 116 12.43 -13.07 4.29
CA SER A 116 13.63 -12.22 4.44
C SER A 116 13.50 -11.19 5.56
N GLU A 117 12.55 -11.37 6.49
CA GLU A 117 12.25 -10.49 7.63
C GLU A 117 13.29 -10.56 8.75
N ASN A 118 14.57 -10.73 8.44
CA ASN A 118 15.60 -10.72 9.47
C ASN A 118 15.89 -9.29 9.97
N ASP A 119 15.50 -8.25 9.21
CA ASP A 119 15.64 -6.83 9.59
C ASP A 119 14.34 -6.29 10.21
N ILE A 120 13.96 -6.81 11.38
CA ILE A 120 12.84 -6.29 12.15
C ILE A 120 13.38 -5.26 13.13
N ASN A 121 12.98 -4.01 12.94
CA ASN A 121 13.14 -2.99 13.97
C ASN A 121 11.81 -2.86 14.72
N GLU A 122 11.77 -3.34 15.96
CA GLU A 122 10.61 -3.19 16.83
C GLU A 122 10.58 -1.79 17.43
N VAL A 123 9.46 -1.11 17.21
CA VAL A 123 9.24 0.29 17.60
C VAL A 123 7.82 0.46 18.12
N TYR A 124 7.57 1.60 18.75
CA TYR A 124 6.26 1.94 19.31
C TYR A 124 5.56 2.99 18.45
N SER A 125 4.23 3.01 18.50
CA SER A 125 3.49 4.20 18.10
C SER A 125 3.66 5.31 19.16
N LEU A 126 3.58 6.56 18.73
CA LEU A 126 3.62 7.71 19.63
C LEU A 126 2.38 7.78 20.54
N ASP A 127 1.19 7.50 19.99
CA ASP A 127 -0.10 7.78 20.63
C ASP A 127 -0.75 6.55 21.25
N LYS A 128 -0.26 5.36 20.89
CA LYS A 128 -0.78 4.07 21.36
C LYS A 128 0.38 3.14 21.67
N TYR A 129 0.23 2.28 22.69
CA TYR A 129 1.16 1.18 22.98
C TYR A 129 1.02 0.04 21.95
N ILE A 130 1.12 0.37 20.66
CA ILE A 130 1.12 -0.58 19.56
C ILE A 130 2.56 -0.85 19.17
N LYS A 131 2.92 -2.13 19.19
CA LYS A 131 4.19 -2.63 18.67
C LYS A 131 4.17 -2.66 17.15
N ILE A 132 5.14 -1.99 16.55
CA ILE A 132 5.29 -1.87 15.10
C ILE A 132 6.62 -2.48 14.71
N SER A 133 6.62 -3.28 13.65
CA SER A 133 7.83 -3.80 13.01
C SER A 133 8.11 -2.98 11.76
N LEU A 134 9.20 -2.22 11.76
CA LEU A 134 9.73 -1.54 10.57
C LEU A 134 10.67 -2.48 9.83
N LYS A 135 10.47 -2.61 8.51
CA LYS A 135 11.11 -3.66 7.70
C LYS A 135 11.73 -3.08 6.42
N LYS A 136 12.85 -3.68 6.01
CA LYS A 136 13.67 -3.28 4.86
C LYS A 136 14.09 -1.81 4.90
N GLN A 137 15.16 -1.56 5.65
CA GLN A 137 15.74 -0.23 5.76
C GLN A 137 16.18 0.28 4.37
N ILE A 138 15.86 1.55 4.11
CA ILE A 138 16.25 2.27 2.89
C ILE A 138 17.45 3.13 3.25
N LEU A 139 18.51 3.03 2.43
CA LEU A 139 19.68 3.90 2.56
C LEU A 139 19.28 5.35 2.36
N ARG A 140 19.73 6.24 3.24
CA ARG A 140 19.38 7.67 3.22
C ARG A 140 19.63 8.35 1.87
N ARG A 141 20.70 7.98 1.17
CA ARG A 141 21.03 8.48 -0.18
C ARG A 141 19.96 8.20 -1.25
N ASN A 142 19.07 7.23 -1.00
CA ASN A 142 17.98 6.87 -1.91
C ASN A 142 16.66 7.61 -1.57
N ILE A 143 16.65 8.43 -0.50
CA ILE A 143 15.51 9.26 -0.11
C ILE A 143 15.62 10.61 -0.83
N LYS A 144 14.53 11.03 -1.47
CA LYS A 144 14.47 12.32 -2.16
C LYS A 144 14.59 13.46 -1.15
N GLU A 145 15.39 14.48 -1.48
CA GLU A 145 15.58 15.66 -0.62
C GLU A 145 14.27 16.39 -0.29
N SER A 146 13.30 16.39 -1.21
CA SER A 146 11.96 16.97 -0.99
C SER A 146 11.19 16.35 0.19
N ILE A 147 11.54 15.12 0.58
CA ILE A 147 10.96 14.43 1.74
C ILE A 147 11.56 14.98 3.04
N LEU A 148 12.77 15.54 2.98
CA LEU A 148 13.52 15.99 4.14
C LEU A 148 13.41 17.50 4.40
N SER A 149 12.93 18.28 3.43
CA SER A 149 12.99 19.75 3.42
C SER A 149 12.35 20.45 4.62
N ASP A 150 11.24 19.92 5.16
CA ASP A 150 10.53 20.48 6.33
C ASP A 150 10.51 19.51 7.54
N PHE A 151 11.25 18.40 7.42
CA PHE A 151 11.07 17.22 8.27
C PHE A 151 11.24 17.55 9.76
N LYS A 152 12.22 18.40 10.08
CA LYS A 152 12.57 18.79 11.43
C LYS A 152 11.41 19.53 12.11
N GLU A 153 10.90 20.57 11.46
CA GLU A 153 9.78 21.39 11.95
C GLU A 153 8.52 20.55 12.18
N GLN A 154 8.20 19.66 11.24
CA GLN A 154 7.02 18.81 11.33
C GLN A 154 7.08 17.78 12.47
N ILE A 155 8.27 17.20 12.72
CA ILE A 155 8.47 16.31 13.87
C ILE A 155 8.40 17.07 15.19
N GLU A 156 8.99 18.27 15.26
CA GLU A 156 8.92 19.12 16.45
C GLU A 156 7.48 19.45 16.81
N LEU A 157 6.68 19.89 15.84
CA LEU A 157 5.24 20.17 16.02
C LEU A 157 4.46 18.95 16.49
N LEU A 158 4.75 17.77 15.94
CA LEU A 158 4.06 16.54 16.30
C LEU A 158 4.41 16.10 17.73
N LEU A 159 5.69 16.17 18.10
CA LEU A 159 6.16 15.78 19.43
C LEU A 159 5.75 16.77 20.52
N TYR A 160 5.75 18.08 20.23
CA TYR A 160 5.30 19.12 21.16
C TYR A 160 3.86 18.87 21.64
N ASN A 161 2.96 18.53 20.71
CA ASN A 161 1.55 18.24 21.02
C ASN A 161 1.33 16.94 21.82
N SER A 162 2.33 16.05 21.87
CA SER A 162 2.23 14.71 22.47
C SER A 162 2.76 14.60 23.92
N ARG A 163 3.03 15.73 24.61
CA ARG A 163 3.63 15.81 25.97
C ARG A 163 5.09 15.35 26.08
N TYR A 164 5.76 14.99 24.98
CA TYR A 164 7.19 14.63 24.96
C TYR A 164 8.07 15.87 24.77
N LEU A 165 8.22 16.67 25.84
CA LEU A 165 8.99 17.93 25.87
C LEU A 165 10.47 17.77 25.48
N SER A 166 10.97 18.77 24.74
CA SER A 166 12.36 19.00 24.25
C SER A 166 12.93 17.92 23.33
N VAL A 167 13.23 18.27 22.07
CA VAL A 167 13.75 17.33 21.06
C VAL A 167 15.23 17.62 20.81
N ASP A 168 16.10 16.64 21.09
CA ASP A 168 17.40 16.60 20.41
C ASP A 168 17.18 15.95 19.04
N LEU A 169 17.30 16.76 17.98
CA LEU A 169 17.20 16.36 16.57
C LEU A 169 18.53 16.03 15.93
N SER A 170 19.58 15.85 16.73
CA SER A 170 20.90 15.43 16.26
C SER A 170 20.89 14.10 15.52
N ARG A 171 19.91 13.22 15.82
CA ARG A 171 19.83 11.89 15.21
C ARG A 171 18.97 11.86 13.95
N ALA A 172 19.59 11.43 12.87
CA ALA A 172 18.93 11.19 11.60
C ALA A 172 17.86 10.07 11.70
N PRO A 173 16.67 10.24 11.08
CA PRO A 173 15.68 9.17 10.97
C PRO A 173 16.17 8.03 10.08
N SER A 174 15.69 6.82 10.38
CA SER A 174 15.88 5.63 9.53
C SER A 174 14.62 5.40 8.69
N PHE A 175 14.76 5.22 7.38
CA PHE A 175 13.63 5.01 6.47
C PHE A 175 13.45 3.53 6.14
N PHE A 176 12.23 3.12 5.82
CA PHE A 176 11.84 1.73 5.61
C PHE A 176 10.85 1.59 4.44
N LYS A 177 10.85 0.43 3.77
CA LYS A 177 9.90 0.17 2.68
C LYS A 177 8.48 -0.10 3.15
N TYR A 178 8.34 -0.74 4.31
CA TYR A 178 7.03 -1.08 4.88
C TYR A 178 7.08 -1.22 6.39
N ALA A 179 5.90 -1.10 7.01
CA ALA A 179 5.66 -1.34 8.42
C ALA A 179 4.59 -2.42 8.59
N SER A 180 4.69 -3.23 9.64
CA SER A 180 3.63 -4.15 10.04
C SER A 180 3.31 -4.01 11.52
N PHE A 181 2.03 -4.07 11.87
CA PHE A 181 1.55 -3.91 13.24
C PHE A 181 0.19 -4.59 13.41
N PHE A 182 -0.26 -4.76 14.64
CA PHE A 182 -1.57 -5.33 14.93
C PHE A 182 -2.54 -4.24 15.39
N ILE A 183 -3.78 -4.32 14.90
CA ILE A 183 -4.91 -3.52 15.39
C ILE A 183 -5.98 -4.46 15.92
N GLU A 184 -6.67 -4.07 16.99
CA GLU A 184 -7.84 -4.80 17.46
C GLU A 184 -9.06 -4.37 16.66
N LYS A 185 -9.79 -5.35 16.11
CA LYS A 185 -11.09 -5.13 15.48
C LYS A 185 -12.02 -6.27 15.88
N ASN A 186 -13.15 -5.94 16.49
CA ASN A 186 -14.13 -6.92 16.98
C ASN A 186 -13.48 -8.00 17.87
N ASN A 187 -12.64 -7.59 18.82
CA ASN A 187 -11.86 -8.45 19.73
C ASN A 187 -10.87 -9.42 19.05
N ASN A 188 -10.62 -9.26 17.75
CA ASN A 188 -9.64 -10.06 17.03
C ASN A 188 -8.43 -9.19 16.62
N PRO A 189 -7.20 -9.64 16.89
CA PRO A 189 -6.01 -8.96 16.42
C PRO A 189 -5.88 -9.13 14.90
N ILE A 190 -5.99 -8.03 14.16
CA ILE A 190 -5.76 -7.99 12.72
C ILE A 190 -4.36 -7.46 12.47
N GLN A 191 -3.54 -8.26 11.79
CA GLN A 191 -2.25 -7.79 11.32
C GLN A 191 -2.41 -6.89 10.11
N CYS A 192 -1.91 -5.66 10.25
CA CYS A 192 -1.84 -4.67 9.21
C CYS A 192 -0.44 -4.60 8.60
N CYS A 193 -0.36 -4.36 7.30
CA CYS A 193 0.87 -4.02 6.59
C CYS A 193 0.66 -2.72 5.82
N LEU A 194 1.62 -1.82 5.95
CA LEU A 194 1.63 -0.51 5.32
C LEU A 194 2.88 -0.38 4.47
N TYR A 195 2.72 -0.18 3.17
CA TYR A 195 3.81 0.02 2.21
C TYR A 195 3.93 1.48 1.81
N VAL A 196 5.15 1.91 1.49
CA VAL A 196 5.34 3.15 0.73
C VAL A 196 4.61 3.04 -0.60
N GLY A 197 3.79 4.05 -0.91
CA GLY A 197 2.89 4.11 -2.06
C GLY A 197 1.47 3.62 -1.80
N ASP A 198 1.17 3.09 -0.60
CA ASP A 198 -0.20 2.74 -0.25
C ASP A 198 -1.06 3.99 -0.07
N PHE A 199 -2.31 3.88 -0.52
CA PHE A 199 -3.34 4.87 -0.25
C PHE A 199 -4.13 4.45 0.98
N ILE A 200 -4.30 5.40 1.89
CA ILE A 200 -4.83 5.19 3.23
C ILE A 200 -5.81 6.29 3.59
N SER A 201 -6.68 6.00 4.55
CA SER A 201 -7.36 7.04 5.31
C SER A 201 -6.77 7.17 6.72
N ILE A 202 -6.81 8.39 7.25
CA ILE A 202 -6.33 8.76 8.58
C ILE A 202 -7.43 9.60 9.22
N ASN A 203 -7.81 9.26 10.46
CA ASN A 203 -8.71 10.10 11.23
C ASN A 203 -7.89 11.23 11.88
N PHE A 204 -8.24 12.48 11.61
CA PHE A 204 -7.56 13.65 12.15
C PHE A 204 -8.56 14.77 12.40
N ASN A 205 -8.66 15.23 13.66
CA ASN A 205 -9.60 16.26 14.10
C ASN A 205 -11.06 15.97 13.67
N GLU A 206 -11.55 14.75 13.95
CA GLU A 206 -12.90 14.28 13.58
C GLU A 206 -13.16 14.10 12.07
N ASP A 207 -12.26 14.60 11.21
CA ASP A 207 -12.31 14.40 9.78
C ASP A 207 -11.54 13.14 9.34
N GLU A 208 -12.09 12.42 8.36
CA GLU A 208 -11.36 11.37 7.65
C GLU A 208 -10.58 11.99 6.49
N ILE A 209 -9.25 11.92 6.58
CA ILE A 209 -8.35 12.43 5.55
C ILE A 209 -7.79 11.28 4.72
N PHE A 210 -7.85 11.43 3.40
CA PHE A 210 -7.32 10.47 2.45
C PHE A 210 -5.91 10.86 2.04
N SER A 211 -5.00 9.92 2.01
CA SER A 211 -3.56 10.19 1.85
C SER A 211 -2.81 9.06 1.17
N ILE A 212 -1.64 9.34 0.63
CA ILE A 212 -0.70 8.34 0.10
C ILE A 212 0.53 8.33 1.00
N VAL A 213 1.02 7.14 1.33
CA VAL A 213 2.26 6.99 2.10
C VAL A 213 3.44 7.31 1.20
N HIS A 214 4.08 8.45 1.45
CA HIS A 214 5.26 8.88 0.72
C HIS A 214 6.54 8.27 1.32
N ALA A 215 6.61 8.13 2.65
CA ALA A 215 7.72 7.48 3.33
C ALA A 215 7.28 6.89 4.68
N ILE A 216 8.00 5.88 5.14
CA ILE A 216 7.86 5.28 6.46
C ILE A 216 9.21 5.40 7.14
N PHE A 217 9.24 5.87 8.38
CA PHE A 217 10.49 6.05 9.10
C PHE A 217 10.36 5.77 10.59
N GLY A 218 11.48 5.38 11.17
CA GLY A 218 11.66 5.28 12.61
C GLY A 218 12.49 6.45 13.13
N TYR A 219 12.14 6.95 14.31
CA TYR A 219 12.89 8.01 14.99
C TYR A 219 13.15 7.67 16.47
N LYS A 220 14.42 7.71 16.89
CA LYS A 220 14.83 7.38 18.27
C LYS A 220 14.92 8.63 19.13
N LYS A 221 14.27 8.63 20.30
CA LYS A 221 14.33 9.71 21.30
C LYS A 221 14.28 9.13 22.72
N ASN A 222 15.17 9.58 23.61
CA ASN A 222 15.18 9.22 25.03
C ASN A 222 15.10 7.70 25.30
N GLY A 223 15.78 6.89 24.47
CA GLY A 223 15.74 5.42 24.57
C GLY A 223 14.54 4.75 23.91
N TYR A 224 13.51 5.51 23.54
CA TYR A 224 12.34 5.03 22.80
C TYR A 224 12.55 5.14 21.30
N TYR A 225 12.02 4.16 20.56
CA TYR A 225 12.03 4.17 19.10
C TYR A 225 10.58 4.23 18.61
N PHE A 226 10.25 5.26 17.84
CA PHE A 226 8.89 5.52 17.36
C PHE A 226 8.78 5.35 15.85
N ALA A 227 7.63 4.91 15.35
CA ALA A 227 7.33 4.86 13.92
C ALA A 227 6.38 5.97 13.46
N PHE A 228 6.72 6.54 12.30
CA PHE A 228 5.98 7.60 11.66
C PHE A 228 5.86 7.37 10.15
N ILE A 229 4.91 8.08 9.57
CA ILE A 229 4.71 8.16 8.13
C ILE A 229 4.77 9.60 7.66
N ILE A 230 5.27 9.77 6.44
CA ILE A 230 5.18 11.00 5.65
C ILE A 230 4.14 10.75 4.59
N ILE A 231 3.18 11.65 4.44
CA ILE A 231 2.06 11.48 3.52
C ILE A 231 1.83 12.71 2.65
N ASP A 232 1.20 12.49 1.50
CA ASP A 232 0.57 13.56 0.74
C ASP A 232 -0.95 13.48 0.92
N LEU A 233 -1.58 14.59 1.33
CA LEU A 233 -3.02 14.66 1.60
C LEU A 233 -3.84 14.83 0.31
N PHE A 234 -5.05 14.30 0.33
CA PHE A 234 -6.03 14.43 -0.74
C PHE A 234 -7.38 14.96 -0.25
N LYS A 235 -8.12 15.63 -1.15
CA LYS A 235 -9.51 16.07 -0.94
C LYS A 235 -10.47 15.31 -1.85
N TYR A 236 -11.66 14.99 -1.37
CA TYR A 236 -12.69 14.34 -2.20
C TYR A 236 -13.18 15.26 -3.34
N THR A 237 -13.34 14.73 -4.55
CA THR A 237 -13.69 15.52 -5.75
C THR A 237 -15.11 15.30 -6.27
N LYS A 238 -15.93 14.49 -5.58
CA LYS A 238 -17.27 14.04 -6.02
C LYS A 238 -17.30 13.22 -7.32
N GLN A 239 -16.18 13.05 -8.02
CA GLN A 239 -16.10 12.20 -9.21
C GLN A 239 -15.99 10.72 -8.83
N ILE A 240 -16.50 9.84 -9.68
CA ILE A 240 -16.41 8.38 -9.54
C ILE A 240 -15.82 7.80 -10.83
N LYS A 241 -14.86 6.88 -10.73
CA LYS A 241 -14.24 6.15 -11.86
C LYS A 241 -14.09 4.68 -11.50
N LEU A 242 -14.48 3.78 -12.41
CA LEU A 242 -14.56 2.33 -12.14
C LEU A 242 -15.24 2.06 -10.78
N GLU A 243 -16.40 2.69 -10.56
CA GLU A 243 -17.21 2.57 -9.34
C GLU A 243 -16.56 3.11 -8.05
N CYS A 244 -15.42 3.78 -8.14
CA CYS A 244 -14.67 4.25 -6.98
C CYS A 244 -14.52 5.77 -6.93
N PRO A 245 -14.55 6.38 -5.73
CA PRO A 245 -14.45 7.83 -5.53
C PRO A 245 -13.08 8.39 -5.93
N VAL A 246 -13.04 9.56 -6.55
CA VAL A 246 -11.79 10.22 -6.97
C VAL A 246 -11.36 11.31 -5.98
N TYR A 247 -10.08 11.36 -5.62
CA TYR A 247 -9.51 12.34 -4.68
C TYR A 247 -8.44 13.24 -5.31
N LYS A 248 -8.43 14.55 -5.04
CA LYS A 248 -7.47 15.52 -5.58
C LYS A 248 -6.29 15.77 -4.64
N LEU A 249 -5.06 15.75 -5.16
CA LEU A 249 -3.85 16.05 -4.38
C LEU A 249 -3.88 17.47 -3.81
N ARG A 250 -3.59 17.62 -2.52
CA ARG A 250 -3.43 18.90 -1.85
C ARG A 250 -1.96 19.31 -1.86
N THR A 251 -1.67 20.47 -2.45
CA THR A 251 -0.30 20.99 -2.63
C THR A 251 0.24 21.73 -1.40
N ASN A 252 -0.64 22.35 -0.59
CA ASN A 252 -0.28 22.99 0.68
C ASN A 252 -0.72 22.14 1.87
N ASN A 253 0.15 21.20 2.27
CA ASN A 253 -0.05 20.33 3.42
C ASN A 253 0.71 20.90 4.63
N LEU A 254 -0.01 21.62 5.50
CA LEU A 254 0.54 22.16 6.75
C LEU A 254 1.04 21.06 7.71
N ARG A 255 0.51 19.84 7.59
CA ARG A 255 0.93 18.67 8.36
C ARG A 255 0.96 17.44 7.46
N ARG A 256 2.14 16.83 7.35
CA ARG A 256 2.43 15.67 6.49
C ARG A 256 3.04 14.50 7.25
N ILE A 257 3.46 14.70 8.50
CA ILE A 257 3.97 13.65 9.37
C ILE A 257 2.90 13.21 10.37
N PHE A 258 2.68 11.89 10.43
CA PHE A 258 1.70 11.27 11.31
C PHE A 258 2.28 10.01 11.97
N SER A 259 1.74 9.65 13.14
CA SER A 259 2.01 8.35 13.74
C SER A 259 1.37 7.24 12.91
N VAL A 260 2.06 6.11 12.76
CA VAL A 260 1.56 4.93 12.04
C VAL A 260 0.23 4.43 12.62
N SER A 261 -0.02 4.61 13.92
CA SER A 261 -1.25 4.13 14.55
C SER A 261 -2.52 4.91 14.18
N MET A 262 -2.37 6.05 13.49
CA MET A 262 -3.52 6.84 13.03
C MET A 262 -4.11 6.31 11.71
N VAL A 263 -3.41 5.37 11.06
CA VAL A 263 -3.80 4.84 9.76
C VAL A 263 -4.94 3.85 9.88
N ASN A 264 -6.02 4.09 9.13
CA ASN A 264 -7.09 3.13 8.93
C ASN A 264 -6.86 2.30 7.67
N ILE A 265 -6.09 1.21 7.81
CA ILE A 265 -5.70 0.34 6.69
C ILE A 265 -6.88 -0.45 6.12
N THR A 266 -8.00 -0.55 6.85
CA THR A 266 -9.18 -1.29 6.38
C THR A 266 -10.00 -0.53 5.34
N LYS A 267 -9.74 0.78 5.16
CA LYS A 267 -10.38 1.64 4.16
C LYS A 267 -9.37 1.98 3.07
N ALA A 268 -9.00 0.97 2.28
CA ALA A 268 -8.16 1.21 1.11
C ALA A 268 -8.87 2.21 0.19
N VAL A 269 -8.21 3.33 -0.07
CA VAL A 269 -8.74 4.42 -0.88
C VAL A 269 -8.23 4.22 -2.28
N HIS A 270 -9.11 4.08 -3.26
CA HIS A 270 -8.68 4.00 -4.65
C HIS A 270 -9.19 5.22 -5.42
N PHE A 271 -8.45 5.56 -6.49
CA PHE A 271 -8.67 6.63 -7.47
C PHE A 271 -8.33 8.04 -7.01
N VAL A 272 -7.20 8.53 -7.52
CA VAL A 272 -6.61 9.80 -7.15
C VAL A 272 -6.28 10.60 -8.41
N HIS A 273 -6.54 11.89 -8.33
CA HIS A 273 -6.39 12.89 -9.36
C HIS A 273 -5.31 13.90 -8.92
N ASN A 274 -4.28 14.07 -9.73
CA ASN A 274 -3.32 15.16 -9.55
C ASN A 274 -3.64 16.27 -10.56
N HIS A 275 -3.89 17.48 -10.06
CA HIS A 275 -4.11 18.67 -10.88
C HIS A 275 -3.01 19.69 -10.61
N LYS A 276 -2.46 20.27 -11.68
CA LYS A 276 -1.87 21.62 -11.65
C LYS A 276 -2.97 22.56 -12.13
N ASP A 277 -3.45 23.46 -11.28
CA ASP A 277 -4.52 24.47 -11.53
C ASP A 277 -5.97 24.03 -11.22
N ASP A 278 -6.85 24.95 -10.83
CA ASP A 278 -8.16 24.62 -10.22
C ASP A 278 -9.33 24.38 -11.19
N GLN A 279 -9.05 24.07 -12.45
CA GLN A 279 -10.10 23.84 -13.45
C GLN A 279 -10.13 22.39 -13.94
N CYS A 280 -10.90 21.57 -13.21
CA CYS A 280 -11.43 20.34 -13.79
C CYS A 280 -12.35 20.70 -14.96
N VAL A 281 -11.82 20.77 -16.18
CA VAL A 281 -12.68 20.78 -17.37
C VAL A 281 -13.25 19.37 -17.50
N GLY A 282 -14.36 19.14 -16.81
CA GLY A 282 -15.20 17.96 -16.95
C GLY A 282 -15.94 17.97 -18.27
N ARG A 283 -15.24 18.09 -19.39
CA ARG A 283 -15.82 17.92 -20.72
C ARG A 283 -15.13 16.80 -21.44
N ASN A 284 -15.95 15.83 -21.79
CA ASN A 284 -15.69 14.64 -22.58
C ASN A 284 -14.83 13.64 -21.84
N HIS A 285 -15.49 12.67 -21.21
CA HIS A 285 -15.53 11.34 -21.80
C HIS A 285 -16.76 10.59 -21.27
N TYR A 286 -17.73 10.39 -22.16
CA TYR A 286 -18.60 9.23 -22.09
C TYR A 286 -17.71 8.00 -22.01
N PHE A 287 -17.62 7.39 -20.84
CA PHE A 287 -17.10 6.03 -20.67
C PHE A 287 -18.23 5.20 -20.08
N ALA A 288 -19.29 5.05 -20.87
CA ALA A 288 -20.16 3.90 -20.74
C ALA A 288 -19.28 2.67 -20.98
N ASN A 289 -19.35 1.71 -20.08
CA ASN A 289 -19.22 0.29 -20.38
C ASN A 289 -20.01 -0.40 -19.28
N ASP A 290 -21.22 -0.81 -19.66
CA ASP A 290 -22.05 -1.79 -18.95
C ASP A 290 -21.24 -3.05 -18.55
#